data_AF-A0A7X1DPM8-F1
#
_entry.id   AF-A0A7X1DPM8-F1
#
_cell.length_a   1.000
_cell.length_b   1.000
_cell.length_c   1.000
_cell.angle_alpha   90.00
_cell.angle_beta   90.00
_cell.angle_gamma   90.00
#
_symmetry.space_group_name_H-M   'P 1'
#
loop_
_entity.id
_entity.type
_entity.pdbx_description
1 polymer ?
#
loop_
_entity_poly.entity_id
_entity_poly.type
_entity_poly.pdbx_seq_one_letter_code
_entity_poly.pdbx_strand_id
1 'polypeptide(L)'
;MKKQVSGFIMLFLGATMLPNLGSFLYTWAQDGSEFKQSWILWLTIILTVLLVVFGVLRLVGKSILIVDLVILLGFAVFQGWMLWQNQLAPWIDSGKLDVLDYSRIVTFIVALAGIASLFAKKQGAAVVANTEDWQKKWRWAGVFFALLGLGTAITLAVIVLSGKEFFLTTTFDAYLGIGIAFFFLLAVIFGFKRPNAFITAPLLGLSFNFLTEYLWLDQILRKIGTQIGSQLGQDETTIVALKLIIGTLGIFASLFLIIATQKKEIRVLK
;
A
#
# COMPACT_ATOMS: atom_id res chain seq x y z
N MET A 1 14.46 -15.88 -5.64
CA MET A 1 12.99 -15.98 -5.48
C MET A 1 12.54 -15.96 -4.02
N LYS A 2 12.85 -16.93 -3.12
CA LYS A 2 12.40 -16.87 -1.70
C LYS A 2 12.69 -15.53 -0.99
N LYS A 3 13.96 -15.09 -1.02
CA LYS A 3 14.40 -13.81 -0.44
C LYS A 3 13.77 -12.59 -1.12
N GLN A 4 13.38 -12.72 -2.39
CA GLN A 4 12.79 -11.63 -3.16
C GLN A 4 11.30 -11.46 -2.85
N VAL A 5 10.55 -12.55 -2.67
CA VAL A 5 9.13 -12.50 -2.31
C VAL A 5 8.94 -11.99 -0.88
N SER A 6 9.67 -12.53 0.09
CA SER A 6 9.55 -12.08 1.48
C SER A 6 10.00 -10.62 1.64
N GLY A 7 11.09 -10.22 0.98
CA GLY A 7 11.54 -8.82 0.98
C GLY A 7 10.55 -7.87 0.30
N PHE A 8 9.92 -8.30 -0.80
CA PHE A 8 8.83 -7.55 -1.45
C PHE A 8 7.64 -7.36 -0.51
N ILE A 9 7.19 -8.43 0.16
CA ILE A 9 6.07 -8.37 1.10
C ILE A 9 6.39 -7.42 2.26
N MET A 10 7.60 -7.50 2.84
CA MET A 10 8.00 -6.59 3.91
C MET A 10 8.01 -5.13 3.45
N LEU A 11 8.53 -4.83 2.26
CA LEU A 11 8.47 -3.48 1.70
C LEU A 11 7.05 -3.00 1.43
N PHE A 12 6.19 -3.87 0.90
CA PHE A 12 4.78 -3.57 0.68
C PHE A 12 4.09 -3.23 2.01
N LEU A 13 4.24 -4.08 3.03
CA LEU A 13 3.65 -3.86 4.36
C LEU A 13 4.19 -2.59 5.01
N GLY A 14 5.50 -2.33 4.90
CA GLY A 14 6.10 -1.08 5.38
C GLY A 14 5.50 0.14 4.69
N ALA A 15 5.35 0.08 3.36
CA ALA A 15 4.74 1.16 2.59
C ALA A 15 3.25 1.37 2.93
N THR A 16 2.51 0.30 3.25
CA THR A 16 1.12 0.45 3.73
C THR A 16 1.03 1.20 5.05
N MET A 17 2.08 1.19 5.88
CA MET A 17 2.09 1.95 7.14
C MET A 17 2.54 3.41 6.99
N LEU A 18 3.14 3.79 5.85
CA LEU A 18 3.68 5.13 5.65
C LEU A 18 2.63 6.25 5.79
N PRO A 19 1.39 6.12 5.29
CA PRO A 19 0.38 7.14 5.50
C PRO A 19 -0.02 7.33 6.96
N ASN A 20 -0.11 6.24 7.74
CA ASN A 20 -0.38 6.33 9.18
C ASN A 20 0.77 7.05 9.90
N LEU A 21 2.01 6.69 9.58
CA LEU A 21 3.19 7.37 10.09
C LEU A 21 3.22 8.86 9.70
N GLY A 22 2.96 9.16 8.43
CA GLY A 22 2.93 10.53 7.91
C GLY A 22 1.84 11.37 8.54
N SER A 23 0.64 10.80 8.74
CA SER A 23 -0.49 11.45 9.39
C SER A 23 -0.14 11.78 10.84
N PHE A 24 0.49 10.86 11.57
CA PHE A 24 0.96 11.14 12.92
C PHE A 24 2.00 12.25 12.99
N LEU A 25 2.99 12.24 12.10
CA LEU A 25 4.01 13.30 12.05
C LEU A 25 3.39 14.65 11.67
N TYR A 26 2.40 14.65 10.78
CA TYR A 26 1.65 15.84 10.40
C TYR A 26 0.86 16.41 11.59
N THR A 27 0.08 15.58 12.28
CA THR A 27 -0.68 16.00 13.47
C THR A 27 0.23 16.44 14.61
N TRP A 28 1.35 15.74 14.85
CA TRP A 28 2.34 16.16 15.85
C TRP A 28 2.95 17.54 15.52
N ALA A 29 3.21 17.82 14.24
CA ALA A 29 3.71 19.11 13.80
C ALA A 29 2.66 20.24 13.94
N GLN A 30 1.37 19.93 13.88
CA GLN A 30 0.29 20.91 14.07
C GLN A 30 -0.01 21.15 15.56
N ASP A 31 -0.13 20.10 16.35
CA ASP A 31 -0.62 20.17 17.74
C ASP A 31 0.51 20.40 18.76
N GLY A 32 1.77 20.24 18.37
CA GLY A 32 2.94 20.53 19.18
C GLY A 32 2.89 19.88 20.58
N SER A 33 2.80 20.71 21.63
CA SER A 33 2.77 20.27 23.03
C SER A 33 1.48 19.58 23.46
N GLU A 34 0.39 19.71 22.71
CA GLU A 34 -0.92 19.12 23.05
C GLU A 34 -1.10 17.71 22.46
N PHE A 35 -0.13 17.24 21.67
CA PHE A 35 -0.20 15.95 21.00
C PHE A 35 -0.20 14.78 21.99
N LYS A 36 -1.31 14.02 22.01
CA LYS A 36 -1.45 12.83 22.85
C LYS A 36 -0.66 11.66 22.29
N GLN A 37 0.47 11.37 22.93
CA GLN A 37 1.28 10.19 22.60
C GLN A 37 0.57 8.90 23.01
N SER A 38 0.57 7.90 22.12
CA SER A 38 0.07 6.56 22.40
C SER A 38 1.13 5.51 22.08
N TRP A 39 1.10 4.37 22.76
CA TRP A 39 2.00 3.26 22.46
C TRP A 39 1.78 2.71 21.03
N ILE A 40 0.55 2.85 20.49
CA ILE A 40 0.19 2.47 19.11
C ILE A 40 1.02 3.26 18.10
N LEU A 41 1.26 4.55 18.36
CA LEU A 41 2.08 5.41 17.51
C LEU A 41 3.54 4.92 17.49
N TRP A 42 4.14 4.69 18.66
CA TRP A 42 5.52 4.21 18.73
C TRP A 42 5.69 2.86 18.05
N LEU A 43 4.74 1.94 18.25
CA LEU A 43 4.77 0.64 17.61
C LEU A 43 4.58 0.76 16.09
N THR A 44 3.74 1.69 15.61
CA THR A 44 3.59 1.99 14.18
C THR A 44 4.90 2.47 13.57
N ILE A 45 5.59 3.43 14.22
CA ILE A 45 6.90 3.93 13.77
C ILE A 45 7.91 2.79 13.69
N ILE A 46 8.07 2.03 14.79
CA ILE A 46 9.04 0.95 14.90
C ILE A 46 8.79 -0.10 13.81
N LEU A 47 7.55 -0.58 13.67
CA LEU A 47 7.21 -1.58 12.67
C LEU A 47 7.40 -1.07 11.25
N THR A 48 7.05 0.18 10.96
CA THR A 48 7.26 0.79 9.63
C THR A 48 8.75 0.78 9.27
N VAL A 49 9.60 1.28 10.17
CA VAL A 49 11.05 1.32 9.97
C VAL A 49 11.63 -0.08 9.81
N LEU A 50 11.25 -1.01 10.69
CA LEU A 50 11.73 -2.39 10.63
C LEU A 50 11.32 -3.08 9.32
N LEU A 51 10.07 -2.96 8.89
CA LEU A 51 9.58 -3.55 7.64
C LEU A 51 10.28 -2.99 6.42
N VAL A 52 10.49 -1.67 6.35
CA VAL A 52 11.21 -1.04 5.23
C VAL A 52 12.67 -1.46 5.23
N VAL A 53 13.39 -1.29 6.34
CA VAL A 53 14.83 -1.57 6.43
C VAL A 53 15.12 -3.05 6.20
N PHE A 54 14.42 -3.95 6.89
CA PHE A 54 14.64 -5.38 6.73
C PHE A 54 14.07 -5.92 5.41
N GLY A 55 13.03 -5.29 4.86
CA GLY A 55 12.59 -5.53 3.49
C GLY A 55 13.71 -5.27 2.48
N VAL A 56 14.39 -4.12 2.59
CA VAL A 56 15.57 -3.79 1.76
C VAL A 56 16.69 -4.80 1.99
N LEU A 57 17.09 -5.05 3.25
CA LEU A 57 18.16 -5.99 3.59
C LEU A 57 17.89 -7.39 3.05
N ARG A 58 16.63 -7.84 3.09
CA ARG A 58 16.20 -9.14 2.58
C ARG A 58 16.29 -9.21 1.06
N LEU A 59 15.91 -8.15 0.36
CA LEU A 59 16.06 -8.04 -1.10
C LEU A 59 17.52 -8.08 -1.55
N VAL A 60 18.43 -7.40 -0.83
CA VAL A 60 19.88 -7.45 -1.13
C VAL A 60 20.58 -8.69 -0.55
N GLY A 61 19.83 -9.59 0.09
CA GLY A 61 20.33 -10.86 0.60
C GLY A 61 21.13 -10.79 1.89
N LYS A 62 21.12 -9.64 2.58
CA LYS A 62 21.85 -9.35 3.83
C LYS A 62 21.02 -9.53 5.10
N SER A 63 19.75 -9.92 5.00
CA SER A 63 18.90 -10.16 6.18
C SER A 63 19.03 -11.58 6.74
N ILE A 64 18.78 -11.70 8.05
CA ILE A 64 18.77 -12.93 8.83
C ILE A 64 17.32 -13.42 8.96
N LEU A 65 17.07 -14.71 8.69
CA LEU A 65 15.71 -15.28 8.65
C LEU A 65 14.94 -15.10 9.96
N ILE A 66 15.59 -15.33 11.10
CA ILE A 66 14.95 -15.18 12.42
C ILE A 66 14.47 -13.75 12.64
N VAL A 67 15.24 -12.76 12.20
CA VAL A 67 14.85 -11.34 12.34
C VAL A 67 13.65 -11.01 11.47
N ASP A 68 13.66 -11.45 10.20
CA ASP A 68 12.51 -11.27 9.30
C ASP A 68 11.23 -11.91 9.87
N LEU A 69 11.36 -13.10 10.48
CA LEU A 69 10.24 -13.81 11.11
C LEU A 69 9.68 -13.04 12.31
N VAL A 70 10.55 -12.55 13.20
CA VAL A 70 10.14 -11.76 14.38
C VAL A 70 9.42 -10.49 13.96
N ILE A 71 9.92 -9.78 12.95
CA ILE A 71 9.29 -8.56 12.44
C ILE A 71 7.91 -8.85 11.86
N LEU A 72 7.79 -9.88 11.00
CA LEU A 72 6.51 -10.24 10.38
C LEU A 72 5.49 -10.76 11.41
N LEU A 73 5.93 -11.53 12.41
CA LEU A 73 5.07 -11.95 13.52
C LEU A 73 4.63 -10.76 14.37
N GLY A 74 5.54 -9.86 14.73
CA GLY A 74 5.22 -8.65 15.49
C GLY A 74 4.20 -7.79 14.75
N PHE A 75 4.37 -7.61 13.43
CA PHE A 75 3.40 -6.91 12.60
C PHE A 75 2.05 -7.64 12.54
N ALA A 76 2.04 -8.96 12.33
CA ALA A 76 0.80 -9.74 12.26
C ALA A 76 0.03 -9.68 13.59
N VAL A 77 0.72 -9.84 14.73
CA VAL A 77 0.11 -9.71 16.07
C VAL A 77 -0.45 -8.30 16.26
N PHE A 78 0.29 -7.27 15.86
CA PHE A 78 -0.18 -5.89 15.97
C PHE A 78 -1.42 -5.63 15.11
N GLN A 79 -1.43 -6.07 13.84
CA GLN A 79 -2.62 -5.93 12.99
C GLN A 79 -3.81 -6.73 13.53
N GLY A 80 -3.59 -7.96 14.01
CA GLY A 80 -4.62 -8.77 14.65
C GLY A 80 -5.20 -8.13 15.90
N TRP A 81 -4.36 -7.53 16.74
CA TRP A 81 -4.79 -6.76 17.91
C TRP A 81 -5.62 -5.54 17.51
N MET A 82 -5.19 -4.78 16.51
CA MET A 82 -5.94 -3.62 16.02
C MET A 82 -7.28 -4.02 15.41
N LEU A 83 -7.35 -5.12 14.66
CA LEU A 83 -8.61 -5.69 14.16
C LEU A 83 -9.53 -6.12 15.30
N TRP A 84 -8.98 -6.72 16.35
CA TRP A 84 -9.75 -7.08 17.53
C TRP A 84 -10.39 -5.85 18.17
N GLN A 85 -9.60 -4.82 18.45
CA GLN A 85 -10.06 -3.59 19.11
C GLN A 85 -11.03 -2.78 18.25
N ASN A 86 -10.76 -2.67 16.94
CA ASN A 86 -11.53 -1.78 16.07
C ASN A 86 -12.78 -2.45 15.49
N GLN A 87 -12.84 -3.78 15.43
CA GLN A 87 -13.91 -4.48 14.73
C GLN A 87 -14.54 -5.60 15.54
N LEU A 88 -13.75 -6.55 16.05
CA LEU A 88 -14.31 -7.77 16.64
C LEU A 88 -14.92 -7.52 18.02
N ALA A 89 -14.23 -6.82 18.93
CA ALA A 89 -14.77 -6.49 20.24
C ALA A 89 -16.03 -5.60 20.14
N PRO A 90 -16.04 -4.48 19.37
CA PRO A 90 -17.25 -3.69 19.16
C PRO A 90 -18.40 -4.48 18.54
N TRP A 91 -18.10 -5.41 17.62
CA TRP A 91 -19.13 -6.26 17.03
C TRP A 91 -19.74 -7.24 18.04
N ILE A 92 -18.91 -7.84 18.89
CA ILE A 92 -19.36 -8.73 19.98
C ILE A 92 -20.23 -7.95 20.98
N ASP A 93 -19.79 -6.74 21.36
CA ASP A 93 -20.46 -5.94 22.38
C ASP A 93 -21.77 -5.32 21.87
N SER A 94 -21.81 -4.84 20.63
CA SER A 94 -22.98 -4.14 20.06
C SER A 94 -23.89 -5.03 19.21
N GLY A 95 -23.44 -6.25 18.88
CA GLY A 95 -24.10 -7.14 17.92
C GLY A 95 -24.12 -6.63 16.48
N LYS A 96 -23.54 -5.46 16.19
CA LYS A 96 -23.52 -4.81 14.88
C LYS A 96 -22.09 -4.66 14.38
N LEU A 97 -21.85 -5.14 13.17
CA LEU A 97 -20.57 -4.94 12.51
C LEU A 97 -20.49 -3.47 12.04
N ASP A 98 -19.52 -2.73 12.58
CA ASP A 98 -19.27 -1.35 12.15
C ASP A 98 -18.47 -1.31 10.82
N VAL A 99 -17.89 -0.16 10.46
CA VAL A 99 -17.18 0.03 9.18
C VAL A 99 -16.03 -0.99 9.07
N LEU A 100 -15.94 -1.67 7.93
CA LEU A 100 -14.90 -2.64 7.69
C LEU A 100 -13.54 -1.98 7.43
N ASP A 101 -12.54 -2.32 8.25
CA ASP A 101 -11.14 -1.95 8.10
C ASP A 101 -10.43 -2.91 7.13
N TYR A 102 -10.75 -2.74 5.84
CA TYR A 102 -10.18 -3.56 4.76
C TYR A 102 -8.65 -3.51 4.72
N SER A 103 -8.05 -2.35 5.07
CA SER A 103 -6.60 -2.19 5.07
C SER A 103 -5.94 -3.15 6.05
N ARG A 104 -6.43 -3.20 7.29
CA ARG A 104 -5.89 -4.11 8.31
C ARG A 104 -6.16 -5.58 8.03
N ILE A 105 -7.34 -5.92 7.51
CA ILE A 105 -7.69 -7.31 7.16
C ILE A 105 -6.71 -7.84 6.11
N VAL A 106 -6.53 -7.09 5.01
CA VAL A 106 -5.66 -7.53 3.91
C VAL A 106 -4.20 -7.53 4.35
N THR A 107 -3.72 -6.49 5.03
CA THR A 107 -2.32 -6.45 5.49
C THR A 107 -2.00 -7.54 6.52
N PHE A 108 -2.96 -7.93 7.36
CA PHE A 108 -2.83 -9.09 8.24
C PHE A 108 -2.67 -10.39 7.43
N ILE A 109 -3.53 -10.64 6.44
CA ILE A 109 -3.44 -11.82 5.56
C ILE A 109 -2.10 -11.83 4.80
N VAL A 110 -1.68 -10.68 4.27
CA VAL A 110 -0.40 -10.54 3.56
C VAL A 110 0.78 -10.79 4.48
N ALA A 111 0.71 -10.39 5.76
CA ALA A 111 1.74 -10.70 6.75
C ALA A 111 1.85 -12.22 7.01
N LEU A 112 0.71 -12.91 7.14
CA LEU A 112 0.68 -14.37 7.27
C LEU A 112 1.27 -15.05 6.01
N ALA A 113 0.93 -14.56 4.83
CA ALA A 113 1.54 -15.02 3.57
C ALA A 113 3.05 -14.74 3.54
N GLY A 114 3.49 -13.60 4.09
CA GLY A 114 4.89 -13.25 4.30
C GLY A 114 5.62 -14.27 5.16
N ILE A 115 5.04 -14.65 6.30
CA ILE A 115 5.58 -15.67 7.20
C ILE A 115 5.68 -17.02 6.48
N ALA A 116 4.61 -17.46 5.83
CA ALA A 116 4.62 -18.70 5.05
C ALA A 116 5.70 -18.69 3.95
N SER A 117 5.91 -17.55 3.29
CA SER A 117 6.91 -17.38 2.23
C SER A 117 8.36 -17.57 2.71
N LEU A 118 8.64 -17.35 4.01
CA LEU A 118 9.96 -17.59 4.59
C LEU A 118 10.33 -19.09 4.56
N PHE A 119 9.34 -19.97 4.66
CA PHE A 119 9.52 -21.42 4.78
C PHE A 119 9.25 -22.19 3.47
N ALA A 120 8.58 -21.59 2.50
CA ALA A 120 8.26 -22.23 1.21
C ALA A 120 9.51 -22.84 0.54
N LYS A 121 9.45 -24.10 0.08
CA LYS A 121 10.59 -24.79 -0.59
C LYS A 121 10.90 -24.15 -1.95
N LYS A 122 12.17 -24.17 -2.36
CA LYS A 122 12.61 -23.64 -3.65
C LYS A 122 12.12 -24.63 -4.71
N GLN A 123 11.11 -24.28 -5.50
CA GLN A 123 10.78 -25.07 -6.68
C GLN A 123 11.98 -24.97 -7.65
N GLY A 124 12.40 -26.11 -8.17
CA GLY A 124 13.52 -26.23 -9.10
C GLY A 124 13.27 -25.35 -10.32
N ALA A 125 14.32 -24.71 -10.82
CA ALA A 125 14.22 -23.84 -11.97
C ALA A 125 13.72 -24.64 -13.19
N ALA A 126 12.53 -24.34 -13.68
CA ALA A 126 12.13 -24.77 -15.00
C ALA A 126 13.07 -24.15 -16.05
N VAL A 127 13.25 -24.83 -17.18
CA VAL A 127 14.03 -24.28 -18.30
C VAL A 127 13.35 -23.00 -18.78
N VAL A 128 14.07 -21.90 -18.59
CA VAL A 128 13.54 -20.57 -18.84
C VAL A 128 13.86 -20.14 -20.27
N ALA A 129 12.83 -19.85 -21.06
CA ALA A 129 13.01 -19.20 -22.34
C ALA A 129 13.09 -17.67 -22.15
N ASN A 130 14.17 -17.05 -22.62
CA ASN A 130 14.25 -15.59 -22.74
C ASN A 130 13.25 -15.14 -23.81
N THR A 131 12.07 -14.68 -23.39
CA THR A 131 11.07 -14.06 -24.27
C THR A 131 11.03 -12.57 -23.99
N GLU A 132 12.00 -11.84 -24.56
CA GLU A 132 12.11 -10.38 -24.39
C GLU A 132 10.82 -9.64 -24.78
N ASP A 133 10.14 -10.08 -25.83
CA ASP A 133 8.97 -9.37 -26.37
C ASP A 133 7.75 -9.43 -25.43
N TRP A 134 7.58 -10.55 -24.73
CA TRP A 134 6.54 -10.68 -23.71
C TRP A 134 6.77 -9.71 -22.55
N GLN A 135 8.00 -9.65 -22.05
CA GLN A 135 8.36 -8.74 -20.95
C GLN A 135 8.22 -7.28 -21.36
N LYS A 136 8.61 -6.92 -22.60
CA LYS A 136 8.44 -5.56 -23.13
C LYS A 136 6.97 -5.12 -23.11
N LYS A 137 6.02 -5.97 -23.52
CA LYS A 137 4.58 -5.65 -23.50
C LYS A 137 4.09 -5.29 -22.09
N TRP A 138 4.46 -6.08 -21.08
CA TRP A 138 4.06 -5.80 -19.70
C TRP A 138 4.74 -4.57 -19.11
N ARG A 139 5.99 -4.27 -19.50
CA ARG A 139 6.64 -3.00 -19.12
C ARG A 139 5.88 -1.81 -19.69
N TRP A 140 5.49 -1.86 -20.96
CA TRP A 140 4.71 -0.81 -21.58
C TRP A 140 3.37 -0.60 -20.89
N ALA A 141 2.63 -1.68 -20.61
CA ALA A 141 1.39 -1.60 -19.85
C ALA A 141 1.64 -0.97 -18.46
N GLY A 142 2.62 -1.47 -17.72
CA GLY A 142 2.96 -0.96 -16.39
C GLY A 142 3.30 0.53 -16.39
N VAL A 143 4.11 0.99 -17.35
CA VAL A 143 4.46 2.41 -17.49
C VAL A 143 3.27 3.25 -17.93
N PHE A 144 2.43 2.76 -18.84
CA PHE A 144 1.21 3.46 -19.26
C PHE A 144 0.28 3.73 -18.06
N PHE A 145 0.00 2.70 -17.26
CA PHE A 145 -0.78 2.86 -16.04
C PHE A 145 -0.10 3.79 -15.02
N ALA A 146 1.24 3.74 -14.92
CA ALA A 146 1.99 4.65 -14.05
C ALA A 146 1.92 6.12 -14.50
N LEU A 147 1.93 6.39 -15.81
CA LEU A 147 1.76 7.74 -16.36
C LEU A 147 0.37 8.31 -16.05
N LEU A 148 -0.68 7.50 -16.24
CA LEU A 148 -2.04 7.91 -15.88
C LEU A 148 -2.17 8.14 -14.36
N GLY A 149 -1.58 7.26 -13.56
CA GLY A 149 -1.55 7.38 -12.11
C GLY A 149 -0.83 8.65 -11.64
N LEU A 150 0.31 8.98 -12.28
CA LEU A 150 1.06 10.21 -12.03
C LEU A 150 0.20 11.45 -12.27
N GLY A 151 -0.44 11.54 -13.43
CA GLY A 151 -1.30 12.68 -13.76
C GLY A 151 -2.45 12.82 -12.77
N THR A 152 -3.11 11.70 -12.43
CA THR A 152 -4.23 11.68 -11.48
C THR A 152 -3.80 12.12 -10.07
N ALA A 153 -2.65 11.65 -9.60
CA ALA A 153 -2.10 11.99 -8.29
C ALA A 153 -1.71 13.48 -8.18
N ILE A 154 -1.17 14.06 -9.25
CA ILE A 154 -0.89 15.50 -9.32
C ILE A 154 -2.21 16.29 -9.30
N THR A 155 -3.21 15.88 -10.09
CA THR A 155 -4.53 16.53 -10.09
C THR A 155 -5.17 16.52 -8.71
N LEU A 156 -5.13 15.39 -8.00
CA LEU A 156 -5.59 15.30 -6.61
C LEU A 156 -4.90 16.35 -5.74
N ALA A 157 -3.56 16.41 -5.76
CA ALA A 157 -2.80 17.34 -4.93
C ALA A 157 -3.16 18.81 -5.25
N VAL A 158 -3.34 19.15 -6.53
CA VAL A 158 -3.73 20.51 -6.96
C VAL A 158 -5.11 20.87 -6.45
N ILE A 159 -6.10 19.99 -6.58
CA ILE A 159 -7.48 20.26 -6.09
C ILE A 159 -7.46 20.46 -4.57
N VAL A 160 -6.79 19.58 -3.83
CA VAL A 160 -6.76 19.67 -2.36
C VAL A 160 -6.03 20.93 -1.88
N LEU A 161 -4.92 21.33 -2.51
CA LEU A 161 -4.16 22.52 -2.12
C LEU A 161 -4.81 23.84 -2.53
N SER A 162 -5.70 23.82 -3.53
CA SER A 162 -6.40 25.03 -4.00
C SER A 162 -7.78 25.23 -3.36
N GLY A 163 -8.39 24.16 -2.83
CA GLY A 163 -9.64 24.21 -2.09
C GLY A 163 -9.51 24.88 -0.73
N LYS A 164 -10.59 25.49 -0.24
CA LYS A 164 -10.57 26.25 1.02
C LYS A 164 -11.14 25.53 2.24
N GLU A 165 -11.90 24.45 2.08
CA GLU A 165 -12.41 23.62 3.18
C GLU A 165 -13.06 22.36 2.57
N PHE A 166 -12.68 21.18 3.03
CA PHE A 166 -13.30 19.89 2.66
C PHE A 166 -13.78 19.20 3.94
N PHE A 167 -14.88 18.45 3.86
CA PHE A 167 -15.51 17.82 5.01
C PHE A 167 -14.81 16.53 5.47
N LEU A 168 -14.31 15.75 4.51
CA LEU A 168 -13.65 14.45 4.68
C LEU A 168 -12.17 14.48 4.28
N THR A 169 -11.74 15.52 3.58
CA THR A 169 -10.38 15.66 3.05
C THR A 169 -9.58 16.69 3.82
N THR A 170 -8.30 16.43 4.02
CA THR A 170 -7.36 17.34 4.69
C THR A 170 -6.20 17.70 3.76
N THR A 171 -5.42 18.73 4.11
CA THR A 171 -4.17 19.06 3.38
C THR A 171 -3.18 17.89 3.36
N PHE A 172 -3.26 16.97 4.33
CA PHE A 172 -2.42 15.78 4.37
C PHE A 172 -2.65 14.85 3.16
N ASP A 173 -3.87 14.79 2.64
CA ASP A 173 -4.22 14.04 1.43
C ASP A 173 -3.45 14.52 0.19
N ALA A 174 -3.17 15.83 0.12
CA ALA A 174 -2.33 16.38 -0.95
C ALA A 174 -0.89 15.89 -0.83
N TYR A 175 -0.33 15.84 0.38
CA TYR A 175 1.01 15.31 0.61
C TYR A 175 1.10 13.82 0.31
N LEU A 176 0.06 13.04 0.60
CA LEU A 176 -0.04 11.65 0.16
C LEU A 176 -0.09 11.54 -1.37
N GLY A 177 -0.86 12.41 -2.04
CA GLY A 177 -0.92 12.52 -3.50
C GLY A 177 0.46 12.80 -4.11
N ILE A 178 1.20 13.75 -3.56
CA ILE A 178 2.58 14.06 -3.97
C ILE A 178 3.52 12.86 -3.71
N GLY A 179 3.38 12.22 -2.55
CA GLY A 179 4.18 11.05 -2.17
C GLY A 179 4.01 9.89 -3.15
N ILE A 180 2.77 9.54 -3.51
CA ILE A 180 2.53 8.46 -4.49
C ILE A 180 2.91 8.89 -5.91
N ALA A 181 2.73 10.16 -6.29
CA ALA A 181 3.18 10.71 -7.57
C ALA A 181 4.69 10.51 -7.77
N PHE A 182 5.49 10.69 -6.72
CA PHE A 182 6.93 10.38 -6.76
C PHE A 182 7.20 8.92 -7.14
N PHE A 183 6.48 7.96 -6.55
CA PHE A 183 6.64 6.54 -6.90
C PHE A 183 6.14 6.20 -8.29
N PHE A 184 5.07 6.85 -8.77
CA PHE A 184 4.66 6.74 -10.17
C PHE A 184 5.74 7.25 -11.12
N LEU A 185 6.34 8.40 -10.83
CA LEU A 185 7.43 8.96 -11.63
C LEU A 185 8.63 8.00 -11.66
N LEU A 186 9.03 7.42 -10.53
CA LEU A 186 10.06 6.39 -10.49
C LEU A 186 9.68 5.16 -11.33
N ALA A 187 8.43 4.72 -11.29
CA ALA A 187 7.94 3.61 -12.10
C ALA A 187 8.00 3.92 -13.60
N VAL A 188 7.72 5.16 -14.02
CA VAL A 188 7.86 5.62 -15.41
C VAL A 188 9.33 5.61 -15.85
N ILE A 189 10.22 6.21 -15.05
CA ILE A 189 11.65 6.34 -15.38
C ILE A 189 12.34 4.98 -15.44
N PHE A 190 12.09 4.10 -14.46
CA PHE A 190 12.81 2.84 -14.32
C PHE A 190 12.07 1.63 -14.90
N GLY A 191 10.76 1.73 -15.15
CA GLY A 191 9.92 0.63 -15.64
C GLY A 191 10.34 0.09 -17.01
N PHE A 192 10.89 0.94 -17.89
CA PHE A 192 11.38 0.52 -19.19
C PHE A 192 12.68 -0.32 -19.13
N LYS A 193 13.62 0.10 -18.27
CA LYS A 193 14.95 -0.53 -18.19
C LYS A 193 14.88 -1.86 -17.45
N ARG A 194 14.58 -1.79 -16.14
CA ARG A 194 14.50 -2.95 -15.25
C ARG A 194 13.56 -2.62 -14.09
N PRO A 195 12.29 -3.08 -14.14
CA PRO A 195 11.39 -2.94 -13.00
C PRO A 195 12.04 -3.57 -11.76
N ASN A 196 11.93 -2.88 -10.62
CA ASN A 196 12.61 -3.26 -9.39
C ASN A 196 11.65 -3.26 -8.21
N ALA A 197 11.80 -4.26 -7.34
CA ALA A 197 11.02 -4.42 -6.11
C ALA A 197 11.05 -3.18 -5.20
N PHE A 198 12.15 -2.42 -5.19
CA PHE A 198 12.27 -1.17 -4.42
C PHE A 198 11.30 -0.07 -4.89
N ILE A 199 10.80 -0.14 -6.12
CA ILE A 199 9.84 0.83 -6.67
C ILE A 199 8.44 0.21 -6.67
N THR A 200 8.32 -1.03 -7.15
CA THR A 200 7.01 -1.67 -7.33
C THR A 200 6.35 -2.05 -6.00
N ALA A 201 7.10 -2.44 -4.97
CA ALA A 201 6.49 -2.81 -3.68
C ALA A 201 5.94 -1.59 -2.93
N PRO A 202 6.68 -0.46 -2.83
CA PRO A 202 6.12 0.75 -2.22
C PRO A 202 4.98 1.36 -3.04
N LEU A 203 5.09 1.38 -4.38
CA LEU A 203 4.01 1.84 -5.24
C LEU A 203 2.73 1.02 -4.98
N LEU A 204 2.84 -0.30 -4.93
CA LEU A 204 1.70 -1.18 -4.62
C LEU A 204 1.13 -0.91 -3.23
N GLY A 205 1.98 -0.73 -2.21
CA GLY A 205 1.54 -0.45 -0.84
C GLY A 205 0.82 0.88 -0.69
N LEU A 206 1.34 1.95 -1.28
CA LEU A 206 0.67 3.26 -1.27
C LEU A 206 -0.63 3.23 -2.08
N SER A 207 -0.63 2.58 -3.24
CA SER A 207 -1.85 2.42 -4.06
C SER A 207 -2.93 1.64 -3.34
N PHE A 208 -2.54 0.62 -2.57
CA PHE A 208 -3.44 -0.14 -1.73
C PHE A 208 -4.08 0.72 -0.63
N ASN A 209 -3.32 1.67 -0.05
CA ASN A 209 -3.89 2.62 0.91
C ASN A 209 -4.94 3.53 0.27
N PHE A 210 -4.66 4.10 -0.89
CA PHE A 210 -5.64 4.92 -1.62
C PHE A 210 -6.94 4.14 -1.94
N LEU A 211 -6.81 2.88 -2.33
CA LEU A 211 -7.96 2.01 -2.60
C LEU A 211 -8.76 1.71 -1.33
N THR A 212 -8.08 1.35 -0.24
CA THR A 212 -8.78 0.98 1.01
C THR A 212 -9.36 2.18 1.73
N GLU A 213 -8.73 3.34 1.61
CA GLU A 213 -9.28 4.60 2.08
C GLU A 213 -10.56 4.96 1.32
N TYR A 214 -10.58 4.81 -0.01
CA TYR A 214 -11.80 4.97 -0.79
C TYR A 214 -12.92 4.03 -0.31
N LEU A 215 -12.61 2.75 -0.09
CA LEU A 215 -13.61 1.76 0.37
C LEU A 215 -14.12 2.07 1.78
N TRP A 216 -13.27 2.66 2.63
CA TRP A 216 -13.67 3.12 3.96
C TRP A 216 -14.59 4.35 3.86
N LEU A 217 -14.22 5.33 3.02
CA LEU A 217 -15.04 6.52 2.76
C LEU A 217 -16.41 6.16 2.16
N ASP A 218 -16.48 5.25 1.18
CA ASP A 218 -17.76 4.79 0.60
C ASP A 218 -18.68 4.15 1.65
N GLN A 219 -18.13 3.34 2.57
CA GLN A 219 -18.92 2.76 3.66
C GLN A 219 -19.45 3.81 4.63
N ILE A 220 -18.63 4.80 4.99
CA ILE A 220 -19.03 5.91 5.86
C ILE A 220 -20.12 6.74 5.20
N LEU A 221 -19.93 7.11 3.93
CA LEU A 221 -20.90 7.86 3.15
C LEU A 221 -22.24 7.15 3.07
N ARG A 222 -22.25 5.82 2.89
CA ARG A 222 -23.49 5.03 2.91
C ARG A 222 -24.15 4.98 4.29
N LYS A 223 -23.36 4.96 5.37
CA LYS A 223 -23.88 4.97 6.75
C LYS A 223 -24.47 6.32 7.16
N ILE A 224 -23.86 7.42 6.72
CA ILE A 224 -24.28 8.78 7.07
C ILE A 224 -25.23 9.39 6.01
N GLY A 225 -25.47 8.65 4.91
CA GLY A 225 -26.08 9.10 3.66
C GLY A 225 -27.53 9.60 3.69
N THR A 226 -28.17 9.72 4.85
CA THR A 226 -29.47 10.40 4.97
C THR A 226 -29.37 11.83 5.50
N GLN A 227 -28.22 12.28 6.03
CA GLN A 227 -28.08 13.62 6.62
C GLN A 227 -26.98 14.51 6.00
N ILE A 228 -25.91 13.92 5.42
CA ILE A 228 -24.73 14.69 4.94
C ILE A 228 -24.59 14.69 3.42
N GLY A 229 -25.32 13.84 2.69
CA GLY A 229 -25.21 13.73 1.23
C GLY A 229 -25.44 15.04 0.47
N SER A 230 -26.25 15.96 1.01
CA SER A 230 -26.49 17.30 0.46
C SER A 230 -25.40 18.34 0.79
N GLN A 231 -24.48 18.02 1.70
CA GLN A 231 -23.39 18.91 2.15
C GLN A 231 -22.04 18.60 1.49
N LEU A 232 -21.93 17.49 0.75
CA LEU A 232 -20.70 17.14 0.04
C LEU A 232 -20.59 17.93 -1.26
N GLY A 233 -19.57 18.79 -1.34
CA GLY A 233 -19.26 19.54 -2.55
C GLY A 233 -18.85 18.65 -3.73
N GLN A 234 -18.97 19.19 -4.94
CA GLN A 234 -18.52 18.53 -6.18
C GLN A 234 -17.01 18.21 -6.15
N ASP A 235 -16.20 19.07 -5.53
CA ASP A 235 -14.76 18.87 -5.44
C ASP A 235 -14.40 17.71 -4.50
N GLU A 236 -15.16 17.52 -3.42
CA GLU A 236 -14.95 16.42 -2.47
C GLU A 236 -15.30 15.06 -3.06
N THR A 237 -16.43 14.98 -3.76
CA THR A 237 -16.79 13.76 -4.51
C THR A 237 -15.76 13.45 -5.59
N THR A 238 -15.20 14.48 -6.24
CA THR A 238 -14.10 14.33 -7.20
C THR A 238 -12.84 13.79 -6.52
N ILE A 239 -12.45 14.33 -5.37
CA ILE A 239 -11.30 13.85 -4.58
C ILE A 239 -11.46 12.37 -4.22
N VAL A 240 -12.63 11.98 -3.71
CA VAL A 240 -12.92 10.57 -3.36
C VAL A 240 -12.77 9.67 -4.59
N ALA A 241 -13.31 10.08 -5.74
CA ALA A 241 -13.15 9.34 -7.00
C ALA A 241 -11.68 9.26 -7.45
N LEU A 242 -10.90 10.34 -7.32
CA LEU A 242 -9.48 10.34 -7.65
C LEU A 242 -8.70 9.36 -6.77
N LYS A 243 -9.03 9.21 -5.48
CA LYS A 243 -8.41 8.20 -4.61
C LYS A 243 -8.61 6.78 -5.14
N LEU A 244 -9.82 6.42 -5.59
CA LEU A 244 -10.10 5.13 -6.23
C LEU A 244 -9.26 4.92 -7.50
N ILE A 245 -9.23 5.94 -8.37
CA ILE A 245 -8.51 5.88 -9.66
C ILE A 245 -7.01 5.70 -9.41
N ILE A 246 -6.42 6.52 -8.53
CA ILE A 246 -5.01 6.42 -8.13
C ILE A 246 -4.68 5.02 -7.61
N GLY A 247 -5.47 4.51 -6.66
CA GLY A 247 -5.25 3.18 -6.09
C GLY A 247 -5.32 2.07 -7.13
N THR A 248 -6.30 2.14 -8.03
CA THR A 248 -6.50 1.14 -9.08
C THR A 248 -5.38 1.18 -10.13
N LEU A 249 -5.03 2.37 -10.62
CA LEU A 249 -3.97 2.55 -11.62
C LEU A 249 -2.61 2.11 -11.06
N GLY A 250 -2.32 2.43 -9.80
CA GLY A 250 -1.07 2.04 -9.17
C GLY A 250 -0.95 0.55 -8.87
N ILE A 251 -2.06 -0.13 -8.54
CA ILE A 251 -2.11 -1.59 -8.46
C ILE A 251 -1.82 -2.21 -9.83
N PHE A 252 -2.49 -1.77 -10.90
CA PHE A 252 -2.24 -2.29 -12.24
C PHE A 252 -0.80 -2.03 -12.72
N ALA A 253 -0.29 -0.81 -12.53
CA ALA A 253 1.08 -0.46 -12.84
C ALA A 253 2.06 -1.42 -12.14
N SER A 254 1.87 -1.63 -10.84
CA SER A 254 2.71 -2.52 -10.03
C SER A 254 2.62 -3.97 -10.48
N LEU A 255 1.42 -4.49 -10.73
CA LEU A 255 1.20 -5.86 -11.19
C LEU A 255 1.88 -6.13 -12.54
N PHE A 256 1.70 -5.25 -13.53
CA PHE A 256 2.33 -5.42 -14.84
C PHE A 256 3.85 -5.30 -14.77
N LEU A 257 4.38 -4.38 -13.94
CA LEU A 257 5.82 -4.28 -13.71
C LEU A 257 6.38 -5.53 -13.00
N ILE A 258 5.64 -6.14 -12.07
CA ILE A 258 6.01 -7.41 -11.43
C ILE A 258 6.01 -8.55 -12.46
N ILE A 259 4.95 -8.67 -13.27
CA ILE A 259 4.84 -9.69 -14.33
C ILE A 259 6.00 -9.54 -15.33
N ALA A 260 6.37 -8.31 -15.67
CA ALA A 260 7.51 -8.02 -16.56
C ALA A 260 8.87 -8.47 -16.01
N THR A 261 9.00 -8.70 -14.70
CA THR A 261 10.21 -9.27 -14.10
C THR A 261 10.22 -10.80 -14.07
N GLN A 262 9.06 -11.44 -14.26
CA GLN A 262 8.97 -12.89 -14.32
C GLN A 262 9.55 -13.39 -15.64
N LYS A 263 10.25 -14.52 -15.58
CA LYS A 263 10.70 -15.20 -16.78
C LYS A 263 9.64 -16.24 -17.17
N LYS A 264 9.32 -16.35 -18.46
CA LYS A 264 8.30 -17.28 -18.95
C LYS A 264 8.80 -18.72 -18.78
N GLU A 265 8.12 -19.50 -17.94
CA GLU A 265 8.35 -20.95 -17.87
C GLU A 265 7.63 -21.61 -19.05
N ILE A 266 8.38 -22.30 -19.92
CA ILE A 266 7.80 -23.21 -20.91
C ILE A 266 7.90 -24.60 -20.30
N ARG A 267 6.76 -25.20 -19.91
CA ARG A 267 6.71 -26.63 -19.61
C ARG A 267 6.87 -27.38 -20.93
N VAL A 268 8.05 -27.95 -21.14
CA VAL A 268 8.21 -29.02 -22.13
C VAL A 268 7.55 -30.24 -21.50
N LEU A 269 6.35 -30.59 -21.98
CA LEU A 269 5.78 -31.90 -21.74
C LEU A 269 6.71 -32.91 -22.42
N LYS A 270 7.40 -33.73 -21.62
CA LYS A 270 8.06 -34.95 -22.10
C LYS A 270 7.08 -36.11 -21.97
#